data_AF-A0AAE1G0K7-F1
#
_entry.id   AF-A0AAE1G0K7-F1
#
_cell.length_a   1.000
_cell.length_b   1.000
_cell.length_c   1.000
_cell.angle_alpha   90.00
_cell.angle_beta   90.00
_cell.angle_gamma   90.00
#
_symmetry.space_group_name_H-M   'P 1'
#
loop_
_entity.id
_entity.type
_entity.pdbx_description
1 polymer ?
#
loop_
_entity_poly.entity_id
_entity_poly.type
_entity_poly.pdbx_seq_one_letter_code
_entity_poly.pdbx_strand_id
1 'polypeptide(L)'
;MAACGPGELVVIDEHLNSLQYIEILEQIMIPSVRALLIPEPNPIYITMDDSTVHNAAIVTDWFQRHPEVIRIQWPARSPDLMPIENLWSQMVKKWDSNSAKTKVNLVAHAMNIWEAMRLKRGVENICETLVRSMSRRLNSVIECNGSYTIY
;
A
#
# COMPACT_ATOMS: atom_id res chain seq x y z
N MET A 1 -3.64 -0.52 -1.00
CA MET A 1 -4.73 -0.79 -0.02
C MET A 1 -5.71 0.38 -0.08
N ALA A 2 -7.01 0.14 0.05
CA ALA A 2 -8.04 1.16 0.13
C ALA A 2 -8.98 0.87 1.32
N ALA A 3 -9.90 1.78 1.66
CA ALA A 3 -10.78 1.63 2.83
C ALA A 3 -11.59 0.32 2.80
N CYS A 4 -12.08 -0.09 1.63
CA CYS A 4 -12.81 -1.35 1.47
C CYS A 4 -11.95 -2.61 1.60
N GLY A 5 -10.61 -2.49 1.49
CA GLY A 5 -9.69 -3.57 1.79
C GLY A 5 -8.33 -3.55 1.08
N PRO A 6 -7.54 -4.62 1.26
CA PRO A 6 -6.28 -4.77 0.57
C PRO A 6 -6.48 -5.02 -0.94
N GLY A 7 -5.57 -4.45 -1.74
CA GLY A 7 -5.40 -4.76 -3.16
C GLY A 7 -4.55 -6.01 -3.35
N GLU A 8 -4.01 -6.25 -4.54
CA GLU A 8 -3.13 -7.42 -4.77
C GLU A 8 -1.83 -7.33 -3.96
N LEU A 9 -1.28 -8.49 -3.58
CA LEU A 9 0.07 -8.62 -3.02
C LEU A 9 0.97 -9.22 -4.10
N VAL A 10 2.09 -8.56 -4.38
CA VAL A 10 3.06 -8.99 -5.40
C VAL A 10 4.35 -9.38 -4.72
N VAL A 11 4.83 -10.59 -5.02
CA VAL A 11 6.12 -11.09 -4.52
C VAL A 11 7.21 -10.58 -5.44
N ILE A 12 8.18 -9.86 -4.88
CA ILE A 12 9.38 -9.43 -5.58
C ILE A 12 10.53 -10.34 -5.15
N ASP A 13 11.11 -11.07 -6.10
CA ASP A 13 12.08 -12.11 -5.78
C ASP A 13 13.43 -11.53 -5.32
N GLU A 14 13.77 -10.32 -5.78
CA GLU A 14 15.01 -9.61 -5.43
C GLU A 14 14.78 -8.10 -5.35
N HIS A 15 15.27 -7.36 -6.35
CA HIS A 15 15.26 -5.91 -6.38
C HIS A 15 14.19 -5.46 -7.38
N LEU A 16 13.30 -4.61 -6.91
CA LEU A 16 12.34 -3.95 -7.78
C LEU A 16 13.04 -2.85 -8.55
N ASN A 17 12.99 -2.90 -9.89
CA ASN A 17 13.42 -1.80 -10.74
C ASN A 17 12.23 -0.98 -11.26
N SER A 18 12.51 0.19 -11.83
CA SER A 18 11.48 1.13 -12.28
C SER A 18 10.64 0.63 -13.46
N LEU A 19 11.15 -0.26 -14.32
CA LEU A 19 10.36 -0.88 -15.38
C LEU A 19 9.37 -1.90 -14.81
N GLN A 20 9.85 -2.78 -13.93
CA GLN A 20 9.00 -3.73 -13.20
C GLN A 20 7.94 -3.00 -12.37
N TYR A 21 8.28 -1.85 -11.80
CA TYR A 21 7.31 -1.04 -11.06
C TYR A 21 6.18 -0.53 -11.97
N ILE A 22 6.51 -0.05 -13.18
CA ILE A 22 5.52 0.35 -14.18
C ILE A 22 4.64 -0.84 -14.57
N GLU A 23 5.22 -2.01 -14.81
CA GLU A 23 4.46 -3.23 -15.12
C GLU A 23 3.46 -3.58 -13.99
N ILE A 24 3.88 -3.44 -12.72
CA ILE A 24 3.00 -3.63 -11.56
C ILE A 24 1.88 -2.59 -11.55
N LEU A 25 2.16 -1.32 -11.87
CA LEU A 25 1.14 -0.28 -11.93
C LEU A 25 0.06 -0.61 -12.98
N GLU A 26 0.49 -0.95 -14.19
CA GLU A 26 -0.40 -1.22 -15.33
C GLU A 26 -1.16 -2.53 -15.20
N GLN A 27 -0.46 -3.62 -14.88
CA GLN A 27 -1.01 -4.97 -14.98
C GLN A 27 -1.68 -5.43 -13.68
N ILE A 28 -1.34 -4.81 -12.55
CA ILE A 28 -1.78 -5.27 -11.23
C ILE A 28 -2.54 -4.17 -10.50
N MET A 29 -1.94 -3.00 -10.29
CA MET A 29 -2.52 -1.95 -9.46
C MET A 29 -3.82 -1.40 -10.05
N ILE A 30 -3.81 -0.96 -11.32
CA ILE A 30 -5.01 -0.39 -11.96
C ILE A 30 -6.15 -1.42 -12.01
N PRO A 31 -5.97 -2.66 -12.50
CA PRO A 31 -7.02 -3.67 -12.47
C PRO A 31 -7.53 -3.97 -11.05
N SER A 32 -6.64 -4.03 -10.06
CA SER A 32 -7.01 -4.26 -8.66
C SER A 32 -7.89 -3.13 -8.13
N VAL A 33 -7.55 -1.86 -8.41
CA VAL A 33 -8.36 -0.71 -8.02
C VAL A 33 -9.74 -0.77 -8.65
N ARG A 34 -9.82 -1.03 -9.96
CA ARG A 34 -11.10 -1.12 -10.69
C ARG A 34 -12.00 -2.24 -10.17
N ALA A 35 -11.42 -3.37 -9.80
CA ALA A 35 -12.17 -4.49 -9.21
C ALA A 35 -12.58 -4.23 -7.75
N LEU A 36 -11.80 -3.45 -7.01
CA LEU A 36 -11.96 -3.24 -5.57
C LEU A 36 -12.89 -2.07 -5.23
N LEU A 37 -12.90 -1.02 -6.06
CA LEU A 37 -13.64 0.21 -5.82
C LEU A 37 -14.78 0.32 -6.84
N ILE A 38 -16.02 0.17 -6.35
CA ILE A 38 -17.24 0.23 -7.15
C ILE A 38 -18.17 1.31 -6.54
N PRO A 39 -18.59 2.33 -7.31
CA PRO A 39 -18.18 2.60 -8.70
C PRO A 39 -16.67 2.91 -8.81
N GLU A 40 -16.10 2.67 -10.00
CA GLU A 40 -14.67 2.95 -10.25
C GLU A 40 -14.37 4.44 -9.97
N PRO A 41 -13.35 4.73 -9.16
CA PRO A 41 -12.95 6.10 -8.92
C PRO A 41 -12.26 6.66 -10.16
N ASN A 42 -12.70 7.84 -10.59
CA ASN A 42 -12.01 8.62 -11.61
C ASN A 42 -11.89 10.07 -11.12
N PRO A 43 -10.67 10.58 -10.86
CA PRO A 43 -9.38 9.90 -10.99
C PRO A 43 -9.08 8.91 -9.84
N ILE A 44 -8.13 8.00 -10.08
CA ILE A 44 -7.56 7.09 -9.10
C ILE A 44 -6.46 7.83 -8.33
N TYR A 45 -6.64 8.01 -7.01
CA TYR A 45 -5.61 8.59 -6.16
C TYR A 45 -4.75 7.50 -5.51
N ILE A 46 -3.42 7.64 -5.60
CA ILE A 46 -2.47 6.71 -4.97
C ILE A 46 -1.49 7.45 -4.07
N THR A 47 -1.04 6.77 -3.02
CA THR A 47 0.07 7.19 -2.17
C THR A 47 1.22 6.19 -2.31
N MET A 48 2.44 6.69 -2.17
CA MET A 48 3.66 5.91 -2.29
C MET A 48 4.79 6.61 -1.52
N ASP A 49 5.80 5.84 -1.10
CA ASP A 49 6.97 6.39 -0.43
C ASP A 49 7.90 7.13 -1.41
N ASP A 50 8.95 7.75 -0.86
CA ASP A 50 9.94 8.53 -1.61
C ASP A 50 11.09 7.66 -2.17
N SER A 51 10.84 6.37 -2.48
CA SER A 51 11.84 5.47 -3.06
C SER A 51 12.42 6.00 -4.37
N THR A 52 13.68 5.69 -4.64
CA THR A 52 14.35 6.05 -5.91
C THR A 52 13.68 5.41 -7.12
N VAL A 53 13.13 4.20 -6.96
CA VAL A 53 12.38 3.48 -8.01
C VAL A 53 11.15 4.27 -8.45
N HIS A 54 10.44 4.79 -7.45
CA HIS A 54 9.18 5.53 -7.56
C HIS A 54 9.33 6.93 -8.15
N ASN A 55 10.52 7.51 -7.99
CA ASN A 55 10.85 8.86 -8.48
C ASN A 55 11.75 8.84 -9.73
N ALA A 56 12.03 7.67 -10.30
CA ALA A 56 12.78 7.58 -11.54
C ALA A 56 12.06 8.33 -12.68
N ALA A 57 12.84 8.91 -13.60
CA ALA A 57 12.30 9.68 -14.72
C ALA A 57 11.25 8.90 -15.52
N ILE A 58 11.51 7.62 -15.80
CA ILE A 58 10.57 6.78 -16.56
C ILE A 58 9.22 6.56 -15.86
N VAL A 59 9.20 6.55 -14.52
CA VAL A 59 7.97 6.41 -13.72
C VAL A 59 7.25 7.75 -13.70
N THR A 60 7.98 8.85 -13.60
CA THR A 60 7.41 10.21 -13.69
C THR A 60 6.75 10.45 -15.05
N ASP A 61 7.43 10.09 -16.15
CA ASP A 61 6.90 10.16 -17.52
C ASP A 61 5.69 9.23 -17.70
N TRP A 62 5.66 8.10 -17.01
CA TRP A 62 4.51 7.21 -16.99
C TRP A 62 3.29 7.90 -16.36
N PHE A 63 3.42 8.53 -15.18
CA PHE A 63 2.32 9.27 -14.56
C PHE A 63 1.82 10.44 -15.41
N GLN A 64 2.73 11.16 -16.10
CA GLN A 64 2.33 12.24 -17.02
C GLN A 64 1.45 11.75 -18.18
N ARG A 65 1.66 10.51 -18.63
CA ARG A 65 0.88 9.88 -19.71
C ARG A 65 -0.42 9.23 -19.22
N HIS A 66 -0.61 9.09 -17.91
CA HIS A 66 -1.79 8.47 -17.28
C HIS A 66 -2.45 9.46 -16.30
N PRO A 67 -3.08 10.55 -16.80
CA PRO A 67 -3.67 11.58 -15.96
C PRO A 67 -4.84 11.09 -15.09
N GLU A 68 -5.38 9.91 -15.38
CA GLU A 68 -6.37 9.22 -14.55
C GLU A 68 -5.77 8.65 -13.24
N VAL A 69 -4.45 8.53 -13.13
CA VAL A 69 -3.75 8.07 -11.92
C VAL A 69 -2.99 9.24 -11.28
N ILE A 70 -3.50 9.75 -10.17
CA ILE A 70 -2.95 10.91 -9.47
C ILE A 70 -2.15 10.45 -8.26
N ARG A 71 -0.85 10.80 -8.25
CA ARG A 71 0.03 10.62 -7.10
C ARG A 71 -0.21 11.73 -6.07
N ILE A 72 -0.66 11.36 -4.89
CA ILE A 72 -0.70 12.26 -3.73
C ILE A 72 0.73 12.48 -3.25
N GLN A 73 1.14 13.75 -3.13
CA GLN A 73 2.44 14.09 -2.58
C GLN A 73 2.51 13.64 -1.12
N TRP A 74 3.53 12.84 -0.81
CA TRP A 74 3.75 12.32 0.53
C TRP A 74 5.01 12.95 1.14
N PRO A 75 5.00 13.36 2.42
CA PRO A 75 6.19 13.86 3.07
C PRO A 75 7.25 12.76 3.22
N ALA A 76 8.51 13.12 2.96
CA ALA A 76 9.63 12.21 3.13
C ALA A 76 9.79 11.79 4.60
N ARG A 77 10.17 10.53 4.83
CA ARG A 77 10.41 9.95 6.17
C ARG A 77 9.21 10.02 7.12
N SER A 78 7.99 9.89 6.61
CA SER A 78 6.75 9.85 7.41
C SER A 78 6.07 8.48 7.35
N PRO A 79 6.69 7.42 7.91
CA PRO A 79 6.06 6.10 8.00
C PRO A 79 4.85 6.10 8.94
N ASP A 80 4.82 7.01 9.93
CA ASP A 80 3.70 7.23 10.85
C ASP A 80 2.41 7.66 10.12
N LEU A 81 2.55 8.31 8.97
CA LEU A 81 1.42 8.62 8.12
C LEU A 81 0.98 7.44 7.25
N MET A 82 1.85 6.46 6.96
CA MET A 82 1.60 5.42 5.95
C MET A 82 0.71 4.29 6.50
N PRO A 83 -0.58 4.20 6.11
CA PRO A 83 -1.49 3.22 6.69
C PRO A 83 -1.10 1.76 6.41
N ILE A 84 -0.37 1.53 5.31
CA ILE A 84 0.07 0.19 4.90
C ILE A 84 1.01 -0.45 5.93
N GLU A 85 1.80 0.35 6.66
CA GLU A 85 2.70 -0.13 7.71
C GLU A 85 1.94 -0.84 8.84
N ASN A 86 0.73 -0.36 9.17
CA ASN A 86 -0.11 -1.02 10.16
C ASN A 86 -0.65 -2.37 9.65
N LEU A 87 -0.89 -2.52 8.34
CA LEU A 87 -1.25 -3.82 7.75
C LEU A 87 -0.06 -4.79 7.78
N TRP A 88 1.14 -4.33 7.44
CA TRP A 88 2.34 -5.14 7.56
C TRP A 88 2.58 -5.60 9.00
N SER A 89 2.39 -4.71 9.97
CA SER A 89 2.45 -5.06 11.40
C SER A 89 1.47 -6.18 11.77
N GLN A 90 0.24 -6.17 11.22
CA GLN A 90 -0.71 -7.27 11.44
C GLN A 90 -0.24 -8.60 10.86
N MET A 91 0.38 -8.57 9.66
CA MET A 91 0.92 -9.78 9.04
C MET A 91 2.07 -10.35 9.87
N VAL A 92 2.98 -9.49 10.34
CA VAL A 92 4.09 -9.89 11.21
C VAL A 92 3.59 -10.43 12.55
N LYS A 93 2.51 -9.88 13.13
CA LYS A 93 1.92 -10.45 14.37
C LYS A 93 1.34 -11.85 14.19
N LYS A 94 0.92 -12.20 12.98
CA LYS A 94 0.42 -13.53 12.60
C LYS A 94 1.51 -14.45 12.06
N TRP A 95 2.75 -13.96 12.02
CA TRP A 95 3.90 -14.75 11.63
C TRP A 95 4.18 -15.83 12.67
N ASP A 96 4.40 -17.06 12.20
CA ASP A 96 4.93 -18.14 13.02
C ASP A 96 6.30 -18.55 12.48
N SER A 97 7.34 -18.20 13.23
CA SER A 97 8.73 -18.54 12.87
C SER A 97 9.01 -20.04 12.76
N ASN A 98 8.16 -20.90 13.33
CA ASN A 98 8.33 -22.35 13.26
C ASN A 98 7.82 -22.95 11.94
N SER A 99 6.82 -22.33 11.30
CA SER A 99 6.16 -22.86 10.10
C SER A 99 6.82 -22.45 8.79
N ALA A 100 7.62 -21.37 8.80
CA ALA A 100 8.10 -20.74 7.57
C ALA A 100 9.61 -20.43 7.58
N LYS A 101 10.41 -21.51 7.66
CA LYS A 101 11.88 -21.48 7.69
C LYS A 101 12.55 -21.27 6.32
N THR A 102 11.79 -21.33 5.23
CA THR A 102 12.28 -21.14 3.85
C THR A 102 11.58 -19.94 3.21
N LYS A 103 12.22 -19.31 2.21
CA LYS A 103 11.60 -18.23 1.43
C LYS A 103 10.23 -18.64 0.86
N VAL A 104 10.13 -19.85 0.32
CA VAL A 104 8.89 -20.39 -0.24
C VAL A 104 7.79 -20.46 0.81
N ASN A 105 8.08 -21.00 1.99
CA ASN A 105 7.07 -21.10 3.06
C ASN A 105 6.72 -19.72 3.63
N LEU A 106 7.67 -18.79 3.73
CA LEU A 106 7.45 -17.40 4.13
C LEU A 106 6.49 -16.71 3.16
N VAL A 107 6.75 -16.80 1.85
CA VAL A 107 5.90 -16.23 0.82
C VAL A 107 4.51 -16.84 0.87
N ALA A 108 4.39 -18.17 0.92
CA ALA A 108 3.09 -18.85 1.00
C ALA A 108 2.30 -18.41 2.24
N HIS A 109 2.94 -18.31 3.40
CA HIS A 109 2.31 -17.85 4.64
C HIS A 109 1.84 -16.39 4.55
N ALA A 110 2.69 -15.51 4.01
CA ALA A 110 2.35 -14.10 3.81
C ALA A 110 1.16 -13.94 2.85
N MET A 111 1.16 -14.65 1.72
CA MET A 111 0.05 -14.65 0.76
C MET A 111 -1.24 -15.16 1.40
N ASN A 112 -1.18 -16.23 2.20
CA ASN A 112 -2.36 -16.75 2.91
C ASN A 112 -2.94 -15.75 3.91
N ILE A 113 -2.10 -15.07 4.69
CA ILE A 113 -2.57 -14.02 5.61
C ILE A 113 -3.20 -12.87 4.82
N TRP A 114 -2.58 -12.45 3.73
CA TRP A 114 -3.07 -11.36 2.89
C TRP A 114 -4.42 -11.69 2.26
N GLU A 115 -4.57 -12.87 1.67
CA GLU A 115 -5.85 -13.32 1.10
C GLU A 115 -6.92 -13.49 2.16
N ALA A 116 -6.58 -13.99 3.36
CA ALA A 116 -7.53 -14.04 4.47
C ALA A 116 -8.01 -12.63 4.88
N MET A 117 -7.17 -11.60 4.78
CA MET A 117 -7.59 -10.20 4.99
C MET A 117 -8.44 -9.68 3.82
N ARG A 118 -8.12 -10.04 2.58
CA ARG A 118 -8.92 -9.69 1.40
C ARG A 118 -10.30 -10.33 1.39
N LEU A 119 -10.45 -11.56 1.86
CA LEU A 119 -11.74 -12.25 1.89
C LEU A 119 -12.71 -11.67 2.95
N LYS A 120 -12.19 -10.97 3.96
CA LYS A 120 -13.00 -10.28 4.98
C LYS A 120 -13.49 -8.88 4.56
N ARG A 121 -13.49 -8.57 3.26
CA ARG A 121 -14.02 -7.31 2.70
C ARG A 121 -15.45 -7.06 3.21
N GLY A 122 -15.70 -5.86 3.74
CA GLY A 122 -17.03 -5.40 4.19
C GLY A 122 -17.44 -5.75 5.63
N VAL A 123 -16.60 -6.46 6.41
CA VAL A 123 -16.82 -6.73 7.85
C VAL A 123 -15.64 -6.15 8.63
N GLU A 124 -15.88 -5.20 9.55
CA GLU A 124 -14.87 -4.46 10.34
C GLU A 124 -13.46 -4.52 9.73
N ASN A 125 -13.31 -3.95 8.53
CA ASN A 125 -12.06 -4.05 7.83
C ASN A 125 -11.09 -3.03 8.41
N ILE A 126 -9.97 -3.50 8.97
CA ILE A 126 -8.89 -2.64 9.48
C ILE A 126 -8.52 -1.54 8.46
N CYS A 127 -8.59 -1.82 7.17
CA CYS A 127 -8.29 -0.84 6.13
C CYS A 127 -9.19 0.40 6.22
N GLU A 128 -10.48 0.23 6.52
CA GLU A 128 -11.41 1.36 6.67
C GLU A 128 -11.03 2.20 7.90
N THR A 129 -10.79 1.56 9.04
CA THR A 129 -10.35 2.24 10.27
C THR A 129 -9.06 3.01 10.05
N LEU A 130 -8.09 2.42 9.35
CA LEU A 130 -6.83 3.06 9.05
C LEU A 130 -6.98 4.25 8.10
N VAL A 131 -7.76 4.12 7.03
CA VAL A 131 -8.03 5.25 6.11
C VAL A 131 -8.77 6.37 6.83
N ARG A 132 -9.80 6.06 7.64
CA ARG A 132 -10.53 7.06 8.44
C ARG A 132 -9.65 7.74 9.49
N SER A 133 -8.56 7.10 9.93
CA SER A 133 -7.62 7.69 10.88
C SER A 133 -6.77 8.81 10.30
N MET A 134 -6.67 8.93 8.96
CA MET A 134 -5.75 9.88 8.30
C MET A 134 -5.94 11.32 8.74
N SER A 135 -7.18 11.81 8.88
CA SER A 135 -7.41 13.18 9.36
C SER A 135 -6.83 13.41 10.76
N ARG A 136 -6.91 12.40 11.64
CA ARG A 136 -6.33 12.46 12.99
C ARG A 136 -4.81 12.42 12.96
N ARG A 137 -4.22 11.59 12.09
CA ARG A 137 -2.76 11.52 11.91
C ARG A 137 -2.21 12.86 11.41
N LEU A 138 -2.86 13.45 10.40
CA LEU A 138 -2.48 14.76 9.85
C LEU A 138 -2.60 15.87 10.91
N ASN A 139 -3.68 15.89 11.69
CA ASN A 139 -3.80 16.83 12.80
C ASN A 139 -2.68 16.64 13.83
N SER A 140 -2.32 15.39 14.16
CA SER A 140 -1.20 15.12 15.07
C SER A 140 0.13 15.63 14.52
N VAL A 141 0.39 15.52 13.21
CA VAL A 141 1.59 16.10 12.59
C VAL A 141 1.59 17.63 12.72
N ILE A 142 0.44 18.27 12.50
CA ILE A 142 0.30 19.73 12.65
C ILE A 142 0.56 20.14 14.10
N GLU A 143 -0.05 19.46 15.07
CA GLU A 143 0.14 19.71 16.51
C GLU A 143 1.59 19.49 16.94
N CYS A 144 2.28 18.51 16.35
CA CYS A 144 3.69 18.22 16.57
C CYS A 144 4.64 19.09 15.72
N ASN A 145 4.15 20.12 15.00
CA ASN A 145 4.93 20.99 14.12
C ASN A 145 5.80 20.22 13.10
N GLY A 146 5.27 19.14 12.53
CA GLY A 146 5.99 18.30 11.57
C GLY A 146 6.93 17.26 12.19
N SER A 147 6.99 17.14 13.53
CA SER A 147 7.75 16.10 14.23
C SER A 147 7.01 14.75 14.24
N TYR A 148 7.68 13.71 14.74
CA TYR A 148 7.13 12.36 14.89
C TYR A 148 5.84 12.34 15.69
N THR A 149 4.86 11.58 15.20
CA THR A 149 3.60 11.34 15.90
C THR A 149 3.60 9.99 16.63
N ILE A 150 2.50 9.68 17.33
CA ILE A 150 2.32 8.42 18.05
C ILE A 150 1.91 7.24 17.14
N TYR A 151 1.78 7.47 15.83
CA TYR A 151 1.22 6.51 14.87
C TYR A 151 2.27 5.60 14.23
#